data_AF-A0A2C5Y9L8-F1
#
_entry.id   AF-A0A2C5Y9L8-F1
#
_cell.length_a   1.000
_cell.length_b   1.000
_cell.length_c   1.000
_cell.angle_alpha   90.00
_cell.angle_beta   90.00
_cell.angle_gamma   90.00
#
_symmetry.space_group_name_H-M   'P 1'
#
loop_
_entity.id
_entity.type
_entity.pdbx_description
1 polymer ?
#
loop_
_entity_poly.entity_id
_entity_poly.type
_entity_poly.pdbx_seq_one_letter_code
_entity_poly.pdbx_strand_id
1 'polypeptide(L)'
;MAYSLRYPEYKSNDDEWTTRQSAVYHRLDLVSRTSLFILFSPTPDARAYSLIDAKLRASTVSEPLDTISLHEVFFSAYLPAWRRYIASHERRFLPMANTTFATFIDEPLRVGYDNLSAMAGLETRFLAVSTMLSAAQQVLSEAATSFRQEPLSRSSQADELDNLGRHCVAYGRAAAHLRQRAQTTGQLLAATLSLRDQVIAKEQNGSMLQLNKSAVFVTTLTLVYAPASFVASFFGMNFFAMDQLNSRIVATPMIWIYIVAITVFTAATVAFYYWLVKHDDVLFRRLAPKVGGPGWRSLARRFTKQGAGQEMEMQNGAVV
;
A
#
# COMPACT_ATOMS: atom_id res chain seq x y z
N MET A 1 41.13 -17.98 -6.30
CA MET A 1 39.71 -17.71 -6.00
C MET A 1 39.50 -16.20 -5.85
N ALA A 2 38.46 -15.64 -6.46
CA ALA A 2 38.11 -14.23 -6.32
C ALA A 2 36.60 -14.09 -6.14
N TYR A 3 36.16 -13.32 -5.14
CA TYR A 3 34.74 -13.11 -4.88
C TYR A 3 34.49 -11.81 -4.13
N SER A 4 33.23 -11.37 -4.15
CA SER A 4 32.77 -10.22 -3.36
C SER A 4 31.57 -10.60 -2.50
N LEU A 5 31.45 -9.95 -1.35
CA LEU A 5 30.37 -10.16 -0.40
C LEU A 5 29.76 -8.81 -0.03
N ARG A 6 28.44 -8.72 -0.17
CA ARG A 6 27.66 -7.62 0.39
C ARG A 6 27.14 -8.00 1.77
N TYR A 7 27.24 -7.08 2.71
CA TYR A 7 26.84 -7.31 4.09
C TYR A 7 26.34 -6.02 4.76
N PRO A 8 25.47 -6.14 5.78
CA PRO A 8 25.05 -5.01 6.58
C PRO A 8 26.10 -4.70 7.65
N GLU A 9 26.42 -3.43 7.81
CA GLU A 9 27.28 -2.89 8.86
C GLU A 9 26.49 -1.86 9.67
N TYR A 10 26.52 -2.00 10.99
CA TYR A 10 25.85 -1.08 11.90
C TYR A 10 26.79 0.06 12.26
N LYS A 11 26.38 1.29 11.98
CA LYS A 11 27.10 2.50 12.38
C LYS A 11 26.54 2.98 13.71
N SER A 12 27.36 2.89 14.76
CA SER A 12 26.99 3.37 16.09
C SER A 12 26.73 4.88 16.14
N ASN A 13 27.44 5.67 15.32
CA ASN A 13 27.34 7.12 15.35
C ASN A 13 26.00 7.64 14.81
N ASP A 14 25.46 6.95 13.79
CA ASP A 14 24.25 7.37 13.08
C ASP A 14 23.01 6.53 13.50
N ASP A 15 23.19 5.54 14.39
CA ASP A 15 22.20 4.50 14.73
C ASP A 15 21.55 3.86 13.48
N GLU A 16 22.35 3.71 12.42
CA GLU A 16 21.85 3.29 11.11
C GLU A 16 22.61 2.06 10.59
N TRP A 17 21.87 1.20 9.90
CA TRP A 17 22.42 0.09 9.15
C TRP A 17 22.74 0.51 7.72
N THR A 18 23.97 0.26 7.29
CA THR A 18 24.41 0.53 5.91
C THR A 18 24.88 -0.76 5.24
N THR A 19 24.59 -0.89 3.95
CA THR A 19 25.09 -2.01 3.15
C THR A 19 26.49 -1.68 2.66
N ARG A 20 27.43 -2.59 2.92
CA ARG A 20 28.82 -2.51 2.47
C ARG A 20 29.12 -3.65 1.52
N GLN A 21 30.22 -3.52 0.79
CA GLN A 21 30.76 -4.56 -0.05
C GLN A 21 32.27 -4.69 0.20
N SER A 22 32.71 -5.92 0.44
CA SER A 22 34.13 -6.27 0.49
C SER A 22 34.43 -7.35 -0.53
N ALA A 23 35.68 -7.46 -0.95
CA ALA A 23 36.10 -8.48 -1.90
C ALA A 23 37.40 -9.14 -1.43
N VAL A 24 37.58 -10.39 -1.83
CA VAL A 24 38.78 -11.18 -1.56
C VAL A 24 39.32 -11.69 -2.88
N TYR A 25 40.62 -11.55 -3.06
CA TYR A 25 41.39 -12.24 -4.09
C TYR A 25 42.44 -13.11 -3.39
N HIS A 26 42.38 -14.42 -3.63
CA HIS A 26 43.35 -15.37 -3.11
C HIS A 26 43.96 -16.18 -4.26
N ARG A 27 45.28 -16.17 -4.35
CA ARG A 27 46.07 -17.01 -5.25
C ARG A 27 47.02 -17.86 -4.43
N LEU A 28 46.88 -19.18 -4.56
CA LEU A 28 47.78 -20.16 -3.98
C LEU A 28 48.71 -20.69 -5.07
N ASP A 29 50.02 -20.62 -4.86
CA ASP A 29 51.01 -21.28 -5.69
C ASP A 29 51.45 -22.58 -5.01
N LEU A 30 51.03 -23.71 -5.59
CA LEU A 30 51.30 -25.04 -5.06
C LEU A 30 52.79 -25.43 -5.17
N VAL A 31 53.54 -24.83 -6.09
CA VAL A 31 54.95 -25.15 -6.32
C VAL A 31 55.84 -24.43 -5.30
N SER A 32 55.60 -23.13 -5.10
CA SER A 32 56.36 -22.33 -4.12
C SER A 32 55.78 -22.39 -2.71
N ARG A 33 54.59 -22.99 -2.52
CA ARG A 33 53.78 -22.97 -1.29
C ARG A 33 53.55 -21.55 -0.75
N THR A 34 53.50 -20.57 -1.66
CA THR A 34 53.21 -19.18 -1.29
C THR A 34 51.74 -18.87 -1.57
N SER A 35 51.12 -18.11 -0.66
CA SER A 35 49.75 -17.63 -0.80
C SER A 35 49.77 -16.10 -0.87
N LEU A 36 49.08 -15.56 -1.86
CA LEU A 36 48.77 -14.14 -1.97
C LEU A 36 47.29 -13.93 -1.64
N PHE A 37 47.02 -13.31 -0.49
CA PHE A 37 45.66 -12.99 -0.04
C PHE A 37 45.48 -11.45 0.00
N ILE A 38 44.60 -10.94 -0.86
CA ILE A 38 44.29 -9.51 -0.97
C ILE A 38 42.85 -9.30 -0.50
N LEU A 39 42.68 -8.46 0.52
CA LEU A 39 41.40 -8.05 1.08
C LEU A 39 41.07 -6.61 0.65
N PHE A 40 39.96 -6.43 -0.04
CA PHE A 40 39.39 -5.12 -0.35
C PHE A 40 38.32 -4.78 0.69
N SER A 41 38.57 -3.76 1.49
CA SER A 41 37.65 -3.29 2.54
C SER A 41 37.25 -1.83 2.33
N PRO A 42 35.99 -1.46 2.60
CA PRO A 42 35.50 -0.09 2.44
C PRO A 42 35.93 0.84 3.58
N THR A 43 36.38 0.29 4.71
CA THR A 43 36.82 1.01 5.90
C THR A 43 38.18 0.51 6.37
N PRO A 44 39.02 1.38 6.97
CA PRO A 44 40.32 0.99 7.48
C PRO A 44 40.22 0.05 8.69
N ASP A 45 39.20 0.22 9.53
CA ASP A 45 38.97 -0.59 10.74
C ASP A 45 38.01 -1.79 10.50
N ALA A 46 38.07 -2.37 9.30
CA ALA A 46 37.17 -3.45 8.93
C ALA A 46 37.34 -4.68 9.83
N ARG A 47 36.24 -5.24 10.33
CA ARG A 47 36.26 -6.39 11.24
C ARG A 47 37.01 -7.60 10.67
N ALA A 48 36.84 -7.89 9.37
CA ALA A 48 37.57 -9.00 8.76
C ALA A 48 39.09 -8.79 8.79
N TYR A 49 39.57 -7.54 8.61
CA TYR A 49 41.00 -7.23 8.71
C TYR A 49 41.53 -7.56 10.10
N SER A 50 40.87 -7.10 11.17
CA SER A 50 41.30 -7.39 12.54
C SER A 50 41.33 -8.88 12.89
N LEU A 51 40.36 -9.66 12.39
CA LEU A 51 40.29 -11.09 12.66
C LEU A 51 41.34 -11.88 11.87
N ILE A 52 41.59 -11.47 10.63
CA ILE A 52 42.65 -12.05 9.80
C ILE A 52 44.02 -11.71 10.39
N ASP A 53 44.29 -10.46 10.74
CA ASP A 53 45.55 -10.05 11.37
C ASP A 53 45.79 -10.81 12.69
N ALA A 54 44.76 -10.95 13.53
CA ALA A 54 44.86 -11.76 14.75
C ALA A 54 45.21 -13.23 14.46
N LYS A 55 44.61 -13.84 13.43
CA LYS A 55 44.90 -15.24 13.03
C LYS A 55 46.30 -15.39 12.45
N LEU A 56 46.77 -14.41 11.68
CA LEU A 56 48.13 -14.35 11.16
C LEU A 56 49.16 -14.26 12.29
N ARG A 57 48.91 -13.40 13.29
CA ARG A 57 49.80 -13.25 14.46
C ARG A 57 49.80 -14.46 15.39
N ALA A 58 48.67 -15.17 15.48
CA ALA A 58 48.57 -16.39 16.27
C ALA A 58 49.26 -17.60 15.62
N SER A 59 49.62 -17.51 14.34
CA SER A 59 50.29 -18.61 13.63
C SER A 59 51.72 -18.77 14.13
N THR A 60 52.06 -19.99 14.55
CA THR A 60 53.41 -20.33 15.05
C THR A 60 54.05 -21.38 14.16
N VAL A 61 55.36 -21.61 14.32
CA VAL A 61 56.09 -22.65 13.58
C VAL A 61 55.49 -24.05 13.80
N SER A 62 54.79 -24.28 14.93
CA SER A 62 54.18 -25.57 15.27
C SER A 62 52.79 -25.79 14.67
N GLU A 63 52.08 -24.73 14.30
CA GLU A 63 50.79 -24.79 13.60
C GLU A 63 50.85 -23.84 12.40
N PRO A 64 51.27 -24.34 11.22
CA PRO A 64 51.34 -23.52 10.03
C PRO A 64 49.95 -22.99 9.67
N LEU A 65 49.88 -21.70 9.31
CA LEU A 65 48.65 -21.04 8.92
C LEU A 65 47.99 -21.80 7.77
N ASP A 66 46.76 -22.23 8.01
CA ASP A 66 45.92 -22.69 6.92
C ASP A 66 45.36 -21.49 6.15
N THR A 67 45.91 -21.27 4.95
CA THR A 67 45.51 -20.15 4.08
C THR A 67 44.05 -20.22 3.65
N ILE A 68 43.47 -21.42 3.59
CA ILE A 68 42.07 -21.63 3.21
C ILE A 68 41.13 -21.17 4.33
N SER A 69 41.56 -21.37 5.58
CA SER A 69 40.82 -20.92 6.78
C SER A 69 40.68 -19.39 6.90
N LEU A 70 41.41 -18.60 6.10
CA LEU A 70 41.21 -17.14 6.02
C LEU A 70 39.87 -16.77 5.38
N HIS A 71 39.38 -17.59 4.45
CA HIS A 71 38.07 -17.38 3.82
C HIS A 71 36.94 -17.58 4.82
N GLU A 72 37.05 -18.60 5.67
CA GLU A 72 36.12 -18.87 6.76
C GLU A 72 36.05 -17.68 7.74
N VAL A 73 37.20 -17.13 8.12
CA VAL A 73 37.28 -15.90 8.95
C VAL A 73 36.60 -14.71 8.26
N PHE A 74 36.82 -14.54 6.96
CA PHE A 74 36.18 -13.46 6.20
C PHE A 74 34.64 -13.57 6.23
N PHE A 75 34.08 -14.75 5.99
CA PHE A 75 32.63 -14.93 6.00
C PHE A 75 32.03 -14.83 7.40
N SER A 76 32.68 -15.44 8.41
CA SER A 76 32.23 -15.39 9.80
C SER A 76 32.27 -13.97 10.41
N ALA A 77 33.12 -13.08 9.88
CA ALA A 77 33.15 -11.68 10.29
C ALA A 77 31.84 -10.92 9.99
N TYR A 78 31.21 -11.23 8.84
CA TYR A 78 30.13 -10.43 8.27
C TYR A 78 28.77 -11.11 8.26
N LEU A 79 28.69 -12.43 8.09
CA LEU A 79 27.42 -13.15 7.99
C LEU A 79 26.52 -13.04 9.24
N PRO A 80 27.05 -13.08 10.47
CA PRO A 80 26.22 -12.94 11.67
C PRO A 80 25.49 -11.59 11.78
N ALA A 81 25.97 -10.54 11.10
CA ALA A 81 25.36 -9.21 11.13
C ALA A 81 23.95 -9.21 10.52
N TRP A 82 23.69 -10.10 9.54
CA TRP A 82 22.39 -10.23 8.89
C TRP A 82 21.25 -10.52 9.87
N ARG A 83 21.49 -11.33 10.91
CA ARG A 83 20.48 -11.62 11.93
C ARG A 83 19.99 -10.36 12.64
N ARG A 84 20.93 -9.49 13.04
CA ARG A 84 20.62 -8.23 13.73
C ARG A 84 19.98 -7.21 12.79
N TYR A 85 20.43 -7.16 11.53
CA TYR A 85 19.84 -6.33 10.50
C TYR A 85 18.38 -6.72 10.20
N ILE A 86 18.08 -8.01 10.05
CA ILE A 86 16.70 -8.47 9.84
C ILE A 86 15.83 -8.14 11.06
N ALA A 87 16.35 -8.39 12.26
CA ALA A 87 15.63 -8.10 13.50
C ALA A 87 15.33 -6.59 13.69
N SER A 88 16.21 -5.69 13.23
CA SER A 88 15.95 -4.25 13.32
C SER A 88 14.80 -3.81 12.41
N HIS A 89 14.72 -4.34 11.18
CA HIS A 89 13.60 -4.08 10.27
C HIS A 89 12.31 -4.76 10.74
N GLU A 90 12.40 -5.96 11.32
CA GLU A 90 11.25 -6.64 11.92
C GLU A 90 10.64 -5.81 13.06
N ARG A 91 11.47 -5.25 13.95
CA ARG A 91 11.00 -4.38 15.03
C ARG A 91 10.29 -3.12 14.53
N ARG A 92 10.63 -2.62 13.34
CA ARG A 92 9.92 -1.51 12.70
C ARG A 92 8.62 -1.95 12.05
N PHE A 93 8.59 -3.16 11.49
CA PHE A 93 7.43 -3.74 10.83
C PHE A 93 6.31 -4.12 11.81
N LEU A 94 6.65 -4.77 12.94
CA LEU A 94 5.65 -5.35 13.85
C LEU A 94 4.64 -4.34 14.41
N PRO A 95 5.05 -3.14 14.90
CA PRO A 95 4.09 -2.14 15.38
C PRO A 95 3.14 -1.70 14.27
N MET A 96 3.66 -1.44 13.06
CA MET A 96 2.85 -1.02 11.92
C MET A 96 1.80 -2.08 11.56
N ALA A 97 2.22 -3.35 11.50
CA ALA A 97 1.29 -4.44 11.22
C ALA A 97 0.22 -4.57 12.30
N ASN A 98 0.60 -4.56 13.57
CA ASN A 98 -0.34 -4.65 14.69
C ASN A 98 -1.31 -3.46 14.71
N THR A 99 -0.85 -2.24 14.43
CA THR A 99 -1.74 -1.08 14.34
C THR A 99 -2.75 -1.21 13.20
N THR A 100 -2.34 -1.71 12.03
CA THR A 100 -3.27 -1.95 10.91
C THR A 100 -4.39 -2.92 11.31
N PHE A 101 -4.05 -4.02 11.98
CA PHE A 101 -5.04 -4.99 12.46
C PHE A 101 -5.94 -4.40 13.56
N ALA A 102 -5.39 -3.60 14.48
CA ALA A 102 -6.17 -2.97 15.55
C ALA A 102 -7.13 -1.89 15.02
N THR A 103 -6.71 -1.08 14.02
CA THR A 103 -7.59 -0.07 13.41
C THR A 103 -8.78 -0.64 12.66
N PHE A 104 -8.75 -1.92 12.32
CA PHE A 104 -9.90 -2.60 11.73
C PHE A 104 -11.04 -2.80 12.75
N ILE A 105 -10.74 -2.75 14.06
CA ILE A 105 -11.64 -3.26 15.10
C ILE A 105 -12.47 -2.14 15.75
N ASP A 106 -11.94 -0.95 16.10
CA ASP A 106 -12.72 -0.01 16.94
C ASP A 106 -12.53 1.51 16.78
N GLU A 107 -11.59 2.06 15.98
CA GLU A 107 -11.22 3.50 16.08
C GLU A 107 -10.99 4.25 14.75
N PRO A 108 -11.17 5.60 14.72
CA PRO A 108 -10.89 6.41 13.53
C PRO A 108 -9.42 6.26 13.13
N LEU A 109 -9.16 5.73 11.92
CA LEU A 109 -7.83 5.31 11.50
C LEU A 109 -6.77 6.39 11.78
N ARG A 110 -5.87 6.10 12.74
CA ARG A 110 -4.56 6.75 12.86
C ARG A 110 -3.57 6.25 11.79
N VAL A 111 -4.00 5.34 10.92
CA VAL A 111 -3.17 4.62 9.93
C VAL A 111 -3.48 5.18 8.54
N GLY A 112 -2.57 5.98 7.99
CA GLY A 112 -2.70 6.64 6.69
C GLY A 112 -1.84 6.03 5.57
N TYR A 113 -1.80 6.71 4.41
CA TYR A 113 -0.95 6.35 3.27
C TYR A 113 0.55 6.32 3.61
N ASP A 114 0.99 7.05 4.63
CA ASP A 114 2.37 7.02 5.12
C ASP A 114 2.79 5.61 5.56
N ASN A 115 1.89 4.89 6.23
CA ASN A 115 2.15 3.52 6.67
C ASN A 115 2.23 2.56 5.48
N LEU A 116 1.45 2.77 4.41
CA LEU A 116 1.58 2.01 3.16
C LEU A 116 2.95 2.24 2.52
N SER A 117 3.40 3.49 2.42
CA SER A 117 4.70 3.82 1.84
C SER A 117 5.85 3.20 2.62
N ALA A 118 5.78 3.22 3.96
CA ALA A 118 6.77 2.62 4.83
C ALA A 118 6.74 1.07 4.77
N MET A 119 5.57 0.44 4.64
CA MET A 119 5.45 -1.01 4.41
C MET A 119 6.05 -1.42 3.06
N ALA A 120 5.79 -0.68 1.99
CA ALA A 120 6.40 -0.93 0.67
C ALA A 120 7.93 -0.75 0.70
N GLY A 121 8.42 0.24 1.46
CA GLY A 121 9.85 0.43 1.72
C GLY A 121 10.48 -0.77 2.44
N LEU A 122 9.81 -1.32 3.46
CA LEU A 122 10.25 -2.52 4.18
C LEU A 122 10.21 -3.77 3.29
N GLU A 123 9.17 -3.95 2.49
CA GLU A 123 9.05 -5.03 1.51
C GLU A 123 10.25 -5.05 0.55
N THR A 124 10.58 -3.88 -0.03
CA THR A 124 11.72 -3.72 -0.94
C THR A 124 13.04 -4.05 -0.25
N ARG A 125 13.21 -3.65 1.02
CA ARG A 125 14.40 -3.97 1.81
C ARG A 125 14.52 -5.47 2.06
N PHE A 126 13.44 -6.16 2.45
CA PHE A 126 13.46 -7.60 2.65
C PHE A 126 13.74 -8.37 1.37
N LEU A 127 13.23 -7.91 0.22
CA LEU A 127 13.60 -8.45 -1.09
C LEU A 127 15.10 -8.34 -1.34
N ALA A 128 15.69 -7.17 -1.07
CA ALA A 128 17.13 -6.95 -1.22
C ALA A 128 17.97 -7.84 -0.27
N VAL A 129 17.48 -8.11 0.94
CA VAL A 129 18.12 -9.08 1.86
C VAL A 129 18.15 -10.48 1.26
N SER A 130 17.01 -10.96 0.76
CA SER A 130 16.92 -12.30 0.16
C SER A 130 17.85 -12.44 -1.05
N THR A 131 17.96 -11.42 -1.90
CA THR A 131 18.85 -11.47 -3.07
C THR A 131 20.33 -11.47 -2.67
N MET A 132 20.73 -10.62 -1.71
CA MET A 132 22.12 -10.57 -1.24
C MET A 132 22.55 -11.86 -0.53
N LEU A 133 21.67 -12.46 0.28
CA LEU A 133 21.95 -13.72 0.97
C LEU A 133 21.99 -14.92 0.00
N SER A 134 21.16 -14.91 -1.05
CA SER A 134 21.21 -15.90 -2.12
C SER A 134 22.56 -15.85 -2.85
N ALA A 135 23.03 -14.64 -3.21
CA ALA A 135 24.35 -14.46 -3.83
C ALA A 135 25.49 -14.91 -2.88
N ALA A 136 25.41 -14.58 -1.60
CA ALA A 136 26.39 -15.03 -0.61
C ALA A 136 26.41 -16.56 -0.46
N GLN A 137 25.25 -17.21 -0.49
CA GLN A 137 25.13 -18.67 -0.43
C GLN A 137 25.74 -19.34 -1.67
N GLN A 138 25.54 -18.77 -2.85
CA GLN A 138 26.17 -19.27 -4.08
C GLN A 138 27.70 -19.22 -3.97
N VAL A 139 28.26 -18.08 -3.57
CA VAL A 139 29.71 -17.91 -3.38
C VAL A 139 30.26 -18.91 -2.35
N LEU A 140 29.56 -19.12 -1.23
CA LEU A 140 29.96 -20.10 -0.21
C LEU A 140 29.94 -21.54 -0.78
N SER A 141 28.93 -21.88 -1.58
CA SER A 141 28.85 -23.21 -2.18
C SER A 141 29.95 -23.45 -3.21
N GLU A 142 30.29 -22.45 -4.02
CA GLU A 142 31.41 -22.50 -4.98
C GLU A 142 32.77 -22.55 -4.26
N ALA A 143 32.90 -21.86 -3.13
CA ALA A 143 34.08 -21.93 -2.27
C ALA A 143 34.25 -23.34 -1.68
N ALA A 144 33.18 -23.90 -1.11
CA ALA A 144 33.20 -25.21 -0.49
C ALA A 144 33.50 -26.33 -1.51
N THR A 145 32.95 -26.26 -2.72
CA THR A 145 33.26 -27.24 -3.78
C THR A 145 34.72 -27.13 -4.23
N SER A 146 35.24 -25.91 -4.40
CA SER A 146 36.64 -25.67 -4.75
C SER A 146 37.58 -26.21 -3.65
N PHE A 147 37.23 -26.00 -2.38
CA PHE A 147 38.03 -26.48 -1.25
C PHE A 147 37.96 -28.00 -1.08
N ARG A 148 36.89 -28.67 -1.51
CA ARG A 148 36.85 -30.14 -1.52
C ARG A 148 37.74 -30.76 -2.60
N GLN A 149 38.01 -30.03 -3.68
CA GLN A 149 38.85 -30.48 -4.79
C GLN A 149 40.34 -30.20 -4.54
N GLU A 150 40.65 -29.26 -3.65
CA GLU A 150 42.03 -28.90 -3.29
C GLU A 150 42.68 -29.96 -2.38
N PRO A 151 43.83 -30.54 -2.77
CA PRO A 151 44.49 -31.61 -2.01
C PRO A 151 45.06 -31.14 -0.66
N LEU A 152 45.23 -29.83 -0.46
CA LEU A 152 45.74 -29.23 0.78
C LEU A 152 44.64 -28.84 1.77
N SER A 153 43.37 -28.92 1.35
CA SER A 153 42.22 -28.48 2.14
C SER A 153 41.79 -29.54 3.15
N ARG A 154 41.48 -29.11 4.38
CA ARG A 154 40.84 -29.98 5.38
C ARG A 154 39.35 -30.06 5.10
N SER A 155 38.79 -31.27 5.10
CA SER A 155 37.35 -31.49 4.90
C SER A 155 36.47 -30.66 5.86
N SER A 156 36.95 -30.44 7.09
CA SER A 156 36.26 -29.64 8.10
C SER A 156 35.98 -28.20 7.66
N GLN A 157 36.84 -27.59 6.84
CA GLN A 157 36.66 -26.21 6.38
C GLN A 157 35.58 -26.07 5.34
N ALA A 158 35.46 -27.05 4.45
CA ALA A 158 34.35 -27.09 3.51
C ALA A 158 33.01 -27.23 4.25
N ASP A 159 32.98 -28.01 5.34
CA ASP A 159 31.80 -28.21 6.16
C ASP A 159 31.41 -26.95 6.96
N GLU A 160 32.39 -26.18 7.43
CA GLU A 160 32.15 -24.87 8.07
C GLU A 160 31.54 -23.86 7.10
N LEU A 161 32.03 -23.81 5.85
CA LEU A 161 31.45 -22.95 4.80
C LEU A 161 30.04 -23.38 4.42
N ASP A 162 29.78 -24.69 4.34
CA ASP A 162 28.43 -25.21 4.13
C ASP A 162 27.50 -24.79 5.27
N ASN A 163 27.98 -24.82 6.52
CA ASN A 163 27.20 -24.36 7.67
C ASN A 163 26.88 -22.86 7.59
N LEU A 164 27.86 -22.03 7.21
CA LEU A 164 27.63 -20.61 6.92
C LEU A 164 26.63 -20.41 5.77
N GLY A 165 26.68 -21.26 4.74
CA GLY A 165 25.71 -21.28 3.65
C GLY A 165 24.29 -21.59 4.14
N ARG A 166 24.14 -22.55 5.07
CA ARG A 166 22.84 -22.84 5.72
C ARG A 166 22.32 -21.65 6.52
N HIS A 167 23.17 -20.90 7.20
CA HIS A 167 22.77 -19.66 7.86
C HIS A 167 22.24 -18.62 6.86
N CYS A 168 22.89 -18.44 5.71
CA CYS A 168 22.41 -17.56 4.65
C CYS A 168 21.00 -17.96 4.17
N VAL A 169 20.76 -19.27 3.96
CA VAL A 169 19.44 -19.78 3.58
C VAL A 169 18.40 -19.50 4.67
N ALA A 170 18.73 -19.74 5.94
CA ALA A 170 17.83 -19.48 7.05
C ALA A 170 17.45 -18.00 7.16
N TYR A 171 18.43 -17.09 7.07
CA TYR A 171 18.20 -15.65 7.05
C TYR A 171 17.41 -15.20 5.83
N GLY A 172 17.69 -15.78 4.65
CA GLY A 172 16.98 -15.49 3.41
C GLY A 172 15.50 -15.89 3.48
N ARG A 173 15.20 -17.05 4.09
CA ARG A 173 13.83 -17.52 4.36
C ARG A 173 13.10 -16.61 5.35
N ALA A 174 13.77 -16.19 6.42
CA ALA A 174 13.19 -15.26 7.39
C ALA A 174 12.83 -13.92 6.72
N ALA A 175 13.72 -13.37 5.90
CA ALA A 175 13.46 -12.16 5.13
C ALA A 175 12.31 -12.36 4.13
N ALA A 176 12.25 -13.50 3.42
CA ALA A 176 11.18 -13.79 2.49
C ALA A 176 9.81 -13.88 3.17
N HIS A 177 9.74 -14.49 4.37
CA HIS A 177 8.54 -14.54 5.17
C HIS A 177 8.09 -13.14 5.64
N LEU A 178 9.02 -12.31 6.11
CA LEU A 178 8.72 -10.92 6.49
C LEU A 178 8.26 -10.08 5.30
N ARG A 179 8.86 -10.28 4.11
CA ARG A 179 8.41 -9.66 2.86
C ARG A 179 6.96 -10.03 2.54
N GLN A 180 6.62 -11.31 2.58
CA GLN A 180 5.26 -11.78 2.32
C GLN A 180 4.27 -11.16 3.29
N ARG A 181 4.60 -11.12 4.60
CA ARG A 181 3.75 -10.49 5.61
C ARG A 181 3.59 -8.99 5.38
N ALA A 182 4.65 -8.27 5.01
CA ALA A 182 4.59 -6.85 4.69
C ALA A 182 3.67 -6.60 3.49
N GLN A 183 3.80 -7.40 2.44
CA GLN A 183 2.96 -7.31 1.23
C GLN A 183 1.48 -7.56 1.55
N THR A 184 1.15 -8.65 2.26
CA THR A 184 -0.24 -8.95 2.63
C THR A 184 -0.84 -7.86 3.53
N THR A 185 -0.07 -7.38 4.51
CA THR A 185 -0.53 -6.31 5.41
C THR A 185 -0.78 -5.01 4.64
N GLY A 186 0.11 -4.66 3.71
CA GLY A 186 -0.05 -3.50 2.83
C GLY A 186 -1.28 -3.59 1.93
N GLN A 187 -1.53 -4.77 1.33
CA GLN A 187 -2.72 -5.00 0.52
C GLN A 187 -4.01 -4.87 1.33
N LEU A 188 -4.05 -5.43 2.55
CA LEU A 188 -5.21 -5.31 3.44
C LEU A 188 -5.45 -3.87 3.86
N LEU A 189 -4.40 -3.12 4.18
CA LEU A 189 -4.51 -1.70 4.51
C LEU A 189 -5.04 -0.89 3.32
N ALA A 190 -4.51 -1.12 2.11
CA ALA A 190 -4.98 -0.44 0.90
C ALA A 190 -6.46 -0.73 0.60
N ALA A 191 -6.88 -2.00 0.74
CA ALA A 191 -8.28 -2.39 0.59
C ALA A 191 -9.18 -1.72 1.64
N THR A 192 -8.71 -1.61 2.88
CA THR A 192 -9.45 -0.96 3.98
C THR A 192 -9.62 0.54 3.74
N LEU A 193 -8.56 1.23 3.28
CA LEU A 193 -8.63 2.65 2.92
C LEU A 193 -9.62 2.88 1.78
N SER A 194 -9.58 2.06 0.73
CA SER A 194 -10.53 2.12 -0.39
C SER A 194 -11.98 1.89 0.05
N LEU A 195 -12.22 0.91 0.95
CA LEU A 195 -13.54 0.67 1.51
C LEU A 195 -14.06 1.89 2.29
N ARG A 196 -13.19 2.53 3.07
CA ARG A 196 -13.56 3.74 3.81
C ARG A 196 -13.90 4.90 2.87
N ASP A 197 -13.12 5.11 1.82
CA ASP A 197 -13.42 6.14 0.81
C ASP A 197 -14.79 5.89 0.17
N GLN A 198 -15.15 4.62 -0.09
CA GLN A 198 -16.47 4.23 -0.57
C GLN A 198 -17.58 4.49 0.47
N VAL A 199 -17.33 4.23 1.76
CA VAL A 199 -18.29 4.52 2.84
C VAL A 199 -18.53 6.02 2.97
N ILE A 200 -17.47 6.83 2.97
CA ILE A 200 -17.57 8.30 3.03
C ILE A 200 -18.32 8.82 1.80
N ALA A 201 -18.01 8.33 0.60
CA ALA A 201 -18.73 8.72 -0.61
C ALA A 201 -20.22 8.33 -0.55
N LYS A 202 -20.54 7.16 0.02
CA LYS A 202 -21.92 6.71 0.21
C LYS A 202 -22.67 7.58 1.23
N GLU A 203 -22.03 7.95 2.32
CA GLU A 203 -22.59 8.85 3.33
C GLU A 203 -22.87 10.23 2.75
N GLN A 204 -21.89 10.82 2.04
CA GLN A 204 -22.06 12.09 1.32
C GLN A 204 -23.21 12.04 0.31
N ASN A 205 -23.33 10.94 -0.45
CA ASN A 205 -24.45 10.74 -1.36
C ASN A 205 -25.80 10.63 -0.61
N GLY A 206 -25.81 10.00 0.57
CA GLY A 206 -26.97 9.95 1.45
C GLY A 206 -27.40 11.34 1.95
N SER A 207 -26.45 12.16 2.40
CA SER A 207 -26.71 13.55 2.79
C SER A 207 -27.19 14.38 1.60
N MET A 208 -26.64 14.18 0.40
CA MET A 208 -27.12 14.83 -0.83
C MET A 208 -28.55 14.42 -1.16
N LEU A 209 -28.93 13.15 -0.95
CA LEU A 209 -30.32 12.70 -1.12
C LEU A 209 -31.27 13.37 -0.12
N GLN A 210 -30.83 13.59 1.13
CA GLN A 210 -31.63 14.35 2.11
C GLN A 210 -31.79 15.82 1.69
N LEU A 211 -30.71 16.44 1.20
CA LEU A 211 -30.77 17.79 0.64
C LEU A 211 -31.71 17.86 -0.56
N ASN A 212 -31.67 16.90 -1.48
CA ASN A 212 -32.59 16.83 -2.61
C ASN A 212 -34.05 16.65 -2.16
N LYS A 213 -34.32 15.80 -1.16
CA LYS A 213 -35.66 15.68 -0.56
C LYS A 213 -36.14 17.00 0.02
N SER A 214 -35.27 17.75 0.70
CA SER A 214 -35.60 19.06 1.24
C SER A 214 -35.90 20.09 0.14
N ALA A 215 -35.13 20.08 -0.96
CA ALA A 215 -35.37 20.95 -2.11
C ALA A 215 -36.72 20.64 -2.78
N VAL A 216 -37.05 19.36 -2.97
CA VAL A 216 -38.35 18.92 -3.51
C VAL A 216 -39.50 19.31 -2.60
N PHE A 217 -39.31 19.28 -1.27
CA PHE A 217 -40.32 19.73 -0.32
C PHE A 217 -40.61 21.25 -0.46
N VAL A 218 -39.56 22.08 -0.53
CA VAL A 218 -39.70 23.54 -0.67
C VAL A 218 -40.34 23.94 -2.00
N THR A 219 -39.96 23.29 -3.11
CA THR A 219 -40.56 23.57 -4.42
C THR A 219 -42.03 23.18 -4.45
N THR A 220 -42.39 22.05 -3.83
CA THR A 220 -43.80 21.62 -3.70
C THR A 220 -44.62 22.64 -2.90
N LEU A 221 -44.09 23.14 -1.77
CA LEU A 221 -44.77 24.16 -0.97
C LEU A 221 -45.00 25.46 -1.76
N THR A 222 -43.99 25.88 -2.53
CA THR A 222 -44.06 27.09 -3.35
C THR A 222 -45.10 26.96 -4.47
N LEU A 223 -45.17 25.78 -5.10
CA LEU A 223 -46.12 25.50 -6.18
C LEU A 223 -47.57 25.54 -5.69
N VAL A 224 -47.84 25.09 -4.47
CA VAL A 224 -49.19 25.18 -3.85
C VAL A 224 -49.51 26.60 -3.40
N TYR A 225 -48.53 27.32 -2.84
CA TYR A 225 -48.74 28.65 -2.29
C TYR A 225 -48.87 29.75 -3.35
N ALA A 226 -48.18 29.62 -4.49
CA ALA A 226 -48.17 30.62 -5.57
C ALA A 226 -49.57 30.95 -6.13
N PRO A 227 -50.41 29.99 -6.56
CA PRO A 227 -51.75 30.29 -7.07
C PRO A 227 -52.68 30.88 -6.00
N ALA A 228 -52.60 30.39 -4.76
CA ALA A 228 -53.38 30.92 -3.65
C ALA A 228 -53.03 32.39 -3.36
N SER A 229 -51.73 32.73 -3.40
CA SER A 229 -51.24 34.10 -3.21
C SER A 229 -51.64 35.03 -4.36
N PHE A 230 -51.63 34.53 -5.59
CA PHE A 230 -52.10 35.27 -6.76
C PHE A 230 -53.59 35.60 -6.67
N VAL A 231 -54.42 34.60 -6.35
CA VAL A 231 -55.88 34.77 -6.17
C VAL A 231 -56.16 35.73 -4.99
N ALA A 232 -55.45 35.57 -3.86
CA ALA A 232 -55.56 36.46 -2.71
C ALA A 232 -55.19 37.91 -3.05
N SER A 233 -54.15 38.14 -3.85
CA SER A 233 -53.75 39.49 -4.26
C SER A 233 -54.72 40.11 -5.26
N PHE A 234 -55.19 39.34 -6.24
CA PHE A 234 -56.10 39.82 -7.28
C PHE A 234 -57.49 40.17 -6.72
N PHE A 235 -57.99 39.36 -5.79
CA PHE A 235 -59.33 39.53 -5.21
C PHE A 235 -59.34 40.22 -3.85
N GLY A 236 -58.20 40.32 -3.17
CA GLY A 236 -58.07 40.91 -1.83
C GLY A 236 -58.48 42.37 -1.75
N MET A 237 -58.34 43.12 -2.85
CA MET A 237 -58.76 44.53 -2.93
C MET A 237 -60.23 44.72 -3.35
N ASN A 238 -60.90 43.70 -3.87
CA ASN A 238 -62.22 43.84 -4.51
C ASN A 238 -63.38 43.27 -3.67
N PHE A 239 -63.13 42.34 -2.75
CA PHE A 239 -64.20 41.68 -1.96
C PHE A 239 -64.22 42.05 -0.47
N PHE A 240 -63.21 42.75 0.01
CA PHE A 240 -63.12 43.21 1.40
C PHE A 240 -63.09 44.74 1.41
N ALA A 241 -64.19 45.35 1.82
CA ALA A 241 -64.27 46.80 2.01
C ALA A 241 -64.38 47.11 3.51
N MET A 242 -63.63 48.11 3.96
CA MET A 242 -63.71 48.60 5.34
C MET A 242 -64.79 49.67 5.41
N ASP A 243 -65.89 49.39 6.12
CA ASP A 243 -66.94 50.36 6.34
C ASP A 243 -66.42 51.47 7.28
N GLN A 244 -66.20 52.67 6.72
CA GLN A 244 -65.57 53.80 7.42
C GLN A 244 -66.39 54.31 8.60
N LEU A 245 -67.69 53.98 8.68
CA LEU A 245 -68.59 54.47 9.73
C LEU A 245 -68.64 53.58 10.99
N ASN A 246 -68.39 52.28 10.85
CA ASN A 246 -68.54 51.31 11.95
C ASN A 246 -67.27 50.49 12.26
N SER A 247 -66.16 50.74 11.53
CA SER A 247 -64.88 50.02 11.69
C SER A 247 -65.02 48.49 11.60
N ARG A 248 -65.96 48.00 10.79
CA ARG A 248 -66.17 46.57 10.55
C ARG A 248 -65.76 46.22 9.12
N ILE A 249 -65.09 45.09 8.98
CA ILE A 249 -64.76 44.52 7.67
C ILE A 249 -66.04 43.88 7.14
N VAL A 250 -66.60 44.43 6.07
CA VAL A 250 -67.80 43.87 5.43
C VAL A 250 -67.34 43.07 4.22
N ALA A 251 -67.61 41.76 4.25
CA ALA A 251 -67.36 40.88 3.12
C ALA A 251 -68.51 40.99 2.11
N THR A 252 -68.19 41.21 0.84
CA THR A 252 -69.18 41.27 -0.24
C THR A 252 -69.89 39.91 -0.39
N PRO A 253 -71.21 39.85 -0.69
CA PRO A 253 -71.97 38.60 -0.86
C PRO A 253 -71.41 37.64 -1.95
N MET A 254 -70.53 38.15 -2.83
CA MET A 254 -69.88 37.43 -3.93
C MET A 254 -68.59 36.69 -3.52
N ILE A 255 -68.29 36.59 -2.22
CA ILE A 255 -67.11 35.89 -1.69
C ILE A 255 -67.03 34.42 -2.11
N TRP A 256 -68.15 33.80 -2.54
CA TRP A 256 -68.15 32.45 -3.07
C TRP A 256 -67.27 32.30 -4.34
N ILE A 257 -67.16 33.35 -5.16
CA ILE A 257 -66.32 33.37 -6.37
C ILE A 257 -64.84 33.23 -6.00
N TYR A 258 -64.43 33.85 -4.89
CA TYR A 258 -63.07 33.73 -4.37
C TYR A 258 -62.74 32.29 -3.98
N ILE A 259 -63.67 31.60 -3.29
CA ILE A 259 -63.50 30.19 -2.90
C ILE A 259 -63.40 29.30 -4.14
N VAL A 260 -64.30 29.48 -5.12
CA VAL A 260 -64.29 28.70 -6.36
C VAL A 260 -63.01 28.93 -7.15
N ALA A 261 -62.55 30.18 -7.28
CA ALA A 261 -61.31 30.51 -7.97
C ALA A 261 -60.10 29.83 -7.30
N ILE A 262 -59.99 29.89 -5.97
CA ILE A 262 -58.88 29.24 -5.26
C ILE A 262 -58.88 27.72 -5.46
N THR A 263 -60.05 27.08 -5.42
CA THR A 263 -60.17 25.64 -5.60
C THR A 263 -59.81 25.23 -7.03
N VAL A 264 -60.30 25.95 -8.04
CA VAL A 264 -60.00 25.66 -9.46
C VAL A 264 -58.52 25.86 -9.77
N PHE A 265 -57.92 26.97 -9.33
CA PHE A 265 -56.50 27.22 -9.56
C PHE A 265 -55.61 26.21 -8.82
N THR A 266 -55.92 25.88 -7.57
CA THR A 266 -55.16 24.87 -6.82
C THR A 266 -55.26 23.49 -7.48
N ALA A 267 -56.46 23.08 -7.91
CA ALA A 267 -56.67 21.82 -8.61
C ALA A 267 -55.92 21.79 -9.95
N ALA A 268 -55.94 22.89 -10.71
CA ALA A 268 -55.20 23.00 -11.96
C ALA A 268 -53.68 22.90 -11.75
N THR A 269 -53.15 23.57 -10.71
CA THR A 269 -51.73 23.51 -10.37
C THR A 269 -51.29 22.12 -9.91
N VAL A 270 -52.10 21.44 -9.09
CA VAL A 270 -51.83 20.06 -8.67
C VAL A 270 -51.93 19.09 -9.85
N ALA A 271 -52.94 19.23 -10.71
CA ALA A 271 -53.08 18.39 -11.90
C ALA A 271 -51.91 18.58 -12.88
N PHE A 272 -51.47 19.82 -13.08
CA PHE A 272 -50.30 20.15 -13.89
C PHE A 272 -49.01 19.54 -13.29
N TYR A 273 -48.83 19.61 -11.97
CA TYR A 273 -47.71 18.96 -11.28
C TYR A 273 -47.70 17.44 -11.48
N TYR A 274 -48.84 16.77 -11.25
CA TYR A 274 -48.95 15.33 -11.46
C TYR A 274 -48.70 14.95 -12.93
N TRP A 275 -49.19 15.76 -13.86
CA TRP A 275 -48.92 15.56 -15.29
C TRP A 275 -47.42 15.69 -15.60
N LEU A 276 -46.74 16.69 -15.04
CA LEU A 276 -45.32 16.96 -15.26
C LEU A 276 -44.45 15.84 -14.66
N VAL A 277 -44.71 15.42 -13.42
CA VAL A 277 -43.99 14.30 -12.78
C VAL A 277 -44.21 12.98 -13.52
N LYS A 278 -45.41 12.73 -14.05
CA LYS A 278 -45.71 11.51 -14.83
C LYS A 278 -45.08 11.54 -16.23
N HIS A 279 -44.87 12.71 -16.81
CA HIS A 279 -44.20 12.88 -18.10
C HIS A 279 -42.69 13.17 -17.99
N ASP A 280 -42.15 13.35 -16.78
CA ASP A 280 -40.74 13.66 -16.54
C ASP A 280 -39.79 12.55 -17.01
N ASP A 281 -40.20 11.28 -17.01
CA ASP A 281 -39.43 10.19 -17.62
C ASP A 281 -39.14 10.41 -19.12
N VAL A 282 -40.01 11.17 -19.80
CA VAL A 282 -39.90 11.47 -21.23
C VAL A 282 -39.15 12.79 -21.48
N LEU A 283 -39.33 13.78 -20.60
CA LEU A 283 -38.65 15.09 -20.69
C LEU A 283 -37.19 15.02 -20.25
N PHE A 284 -36.86 14.35 -19.15
CA PHE A 284 -35.47 14.16 -18.70
C PHE A 284 -34.65 13.35 -19.71
N ARG A 285 -35.27 12.38 -20.38
CA ARG A 285 -34.58 11.57 -21.41
C ARG A 285 -34.22 12.37 -22.67
N ARG A 286 -34.88 13.52 -22.92
CA ARG A 286 -34.59 14.44 -24.03
C ARG A 286 -33.68 15.61 -23.62
N LEU A 287 -33.69 16.01 -22.35
CA LEU A 287 -32.91 17.15 -21.84
C LEU A 287 -31.59 16.75 -21.15
N ALA A 288 -31.38 15.48 -20.81
CA ALA A 288 -30.09 15.03 -20.32
C ALA A 288 -29.03 15.17 -21.42
N PRO A 289 -27.96 15.98 -21.23
CA PRO A 289 -26.83 15.92 -22.14
C PRO A 289 -26.30 14.50 -22.12
N LYS A 290 -26.13 13.93 -23.31
CA LYS A 290 -25.58 12.60 -23.53
C LYS A 290 -24.11 12.63 -23.11
N VAL A 291 -23.84 12.54 -21.81
CA VAL A 291 -22.48 12.36 -21.29
C VAL A 291 -22.10 10.92 -21.63
N GLY A 292 -21.45 10.77 -22.78
CA GLY A 292 -20.71 9.57 -23.14
C GLY A 292 -19.54 9.40 -22.19
N GLY A 293 -19.81 8.92 -20.98
CA GLY A 293 -18.78 8.38 -20.09
C GLY A 293 -18.35 7.01 -20.63
N PRO A 294 -17.04 6.70 -20.68
CA PRO A 294 -16.56 5.40 -21.13
C PRO A 294 -17.17 4.33 -20.21
N GLY A 295 -17.94 3.42 -20.81
CA GLY A 295 -18.80 2.49 -20.08
C GLY A 295 -18.05 1.72 -19.01
N TRP A 296 -18.58 1.75 -17.79
CA TRP A 296 -18.11 0.98 -16.63
C TRP A 296 -17.88 -0.51 -16.93
N ARG A 297 -18.59 -1.06 -17.93
CA ARG A 297 -18.44 -2.43 -18.45
C ARG A 297 -17.18 -2.69 -19.30
N SER A 298 -16.49 -1.65 -19.79
CA SER A 298 -15.19 -1.78 -20.46
C SER A 298 -14.02 -1.67 -19.46
N LEU A 299 -14.19 -0.88 -18.39
CA LEU A 299 -13.25 -0.78 -17.27
C LEU A 299 -13.23 -2.07 -16.43
N ALA A 300 -14.39 -2.64 -16.12
CA ALA A 300 -14.50 -3.95 -15.47
C ALA A 300 -13.85 -5.08 -16.31
N ARG A 301 -13.88 -4.96 -17.64
CA ARG A 301 -13.20 -5.89 -18.56
C ARG A 301 -11.68 -5.67 -18.65
N ARG A 302 -11.18 -4.45 -18.41
CA ARG A 302 -9.72 -4.19 -18.35
C ARG A 302 -9.08 -4.75 -17.08
N PHE A 303 -9.77 -4.68 -15.94
CA PHE A 303 -9.25 -5.27 -14.69
C PHE A 303 -9.32 -6.80 -14.66
N THR A 304 -10.29 -7.43 -15.33
CA THR A 304 -10.35 -8.90 -15.45
C THR A 304 -9.40 -9.45 -16.51
N LYS A 305 -9.15 -8.74 -17.63
CA LYS A 305 -8.15 -9.18 -18.62
C LYS A 305 -6.70 -9.08 -18.15
N GLN A 306 -6.40 -8.18 -17.22
CA GLN A 306 -5.05 -8.06 -16.66
C GLN A 306 -4.72 -9.19 -15.65
N GLY A 307 -5.74 -9.85 -15.09
CA GLY A 307 -5.59 -11.09 -14.32
C GLY A 307 -5.51 -12.36 -15.20
N ALA A 308 -6.29 -12.43 -16.28
CA ALA A 308 -6.32 -13.61 -17.16
C ALA A 308 -5.16 -13.69 -18.17
N GLY A 309 -4.51 -12.56 -18.50
CA GLY A 309 -3.33 -12.54 -19.39
C GLY A 309 -2.06 -13.07 -18.73
N GLN A 310 -1.97 -13.02 -17.39
CA GLN A 310 -0.80 -13.45 -16.64
C GLN A 310 -0.87 -14.94 -16.23
N GLU A 311 -2.05 -15.57 -16.31
CA GLU A 311 -2.22 -17.02 -16.13
C GLU A 311 -1.98 -17.83 -17.41
N MET A 312 -2.17 -17.26 -18.61
CA MET A 312 -1.89 -17.99 -19.87
C MET A 312 -0.42 -17.98 -20.30
N GLU A 313 0.42 -17.03 -19.85
CA GLU A 313 1.87 -17.11 -20.07
C GLU A 313 2.58 -18.08 -19.11
N MET A 314 1.95 -18.47 -18.00
CA MET A 314 2.49 -19.48 -17.09
C MET A 314 2.13 -20.94 -17.45
N GLN A 315 1.37 -21.19 -18.52
CA GLN A 315 1.06 -22.56 -18.95
C GLN A 315 1.68 -22.99 -20.28
N ASN A 316 2.32 -22.09 -21.04
CA ASN A 316 2.97 -22.42 -22.33
C ASN A 316 4.51 -22.36 -22.32
N GLY A 317 5.15 -22.13 -21.17
CA GLY A 317 6.62 -22.12 -21.02
C GLY A 317 7.22 -23.42 -20.46
N ALA A 318 6.44 -24.49 -20.37
CA ALA A 318 6.84 -25.75 -19.74
C ALA A 318 6.73 -26.96 -20.70
N VAL A 319 7.23 -26.84 -21.94
CA VAL A 319 7.74 -27.98 -22.74
C VAL A 319 8.80 -27.46 -23.71
N VAL A 320 9.92 -28.20 -23.78
CA VAL A 320 11.18 -28.03 -24.53
C VAL A 320 12.27 -27.28 -23.78
#